data_AF-A0A2S9FKX0-F1
#
_entry.id   AF-A0A2S9FKX0-F1
#
_cell.length_a   1.000
_cell.length_b   1.000
_cell.length_c   1.000
_cell.angle_alpha   90.00
_cell.angle_beta   90.00
_cell.angle_gamma   90.00
#
_symmetry.space_group_name_H-M   'P 1'
#
loop_
_entity.id
_entity.type
_entity.pdbx_description
1 polymer ?
#
loop_
_entity_poly.entity_id
_entity_poly.type
_entity_poly.pdbx_seq_one_letter_code
_entity_poly.pdbx_strand_id
1 'polypeptide(L)'
;MPAEAGAHGWWFREIPGGIDVSGCEQRDGWTLLYVGISPGPPRADGKPQNPQELRKRIRYHFGARNASADGSTLRKSLGVLLGDELGFELRRVGSGKRQTFAGGEAVLTQWMAENATVSWVLHPEPWFLETKLINALDLPLNFQDN
;
A
#
# COMPACT_ATOMS: atom_id res chain seq x y z
N MET A 1 4.42 -14.54 -6.43
CA MET A 1 3.10 -13.91 -6.26
C MET A 1 2.14 -14.37 -7.36
N PRO A 2 0.91 -14.80 -7.02
CA PRO A 2 -0.08 -15.31 -7.97
C PRO A 2 -0.71 -14.19 -8.82
N ALA A 3 -1.10 -14.52 -10.05
CA ALA A 3 -1.82 -13.64 -10.97
C ALA A 3 -3.34 -13.80 -10.78
N GLU A 4 -3.78 -13.69 -9.53
CA GLU A 4 -5.15 -14.01 -9.10
C GLU A 4 -5.70 -12.92 -8.18
N ALA A 5 -7.01 -13.00 -7.91
CA ALA A 5 -7.70 -12.13 -6.98
C ALA A 5 -7.37 -12.49 -5.52
N GLY A 6 -7.33 -11.48 -4.66
CA GLY A 6 -7.14 -11.69 -3.23
C GLY A 6 -6.80 -10.43 -2.45
N ALA A 7 -6.37 -10.63 -1.21
CA ALA A 7 -5.90 -9.57 -0.32
C ALA A 7 -4.39 -9.68 -0.08
N HIS A 8 -3.76 -8.56 0.24
CA HIS A 8 -2.34 -8.47 0.57
C HIS A 8 -2.14 -7.69 1.88
N GLY A 9 -1.23 -8.17 2.72
CA GLY A 9 -0.81 -7.51 3.97
C GLY A 9 0.65 -7.10 3.89
N TRP A 10 0.97 -5.89 4.31
CA TRP A 10 2.30 -5.31 4.28
C TRP A 10 2.85 -5.16 5.68
N TRP A 11 3.98 -5.82 5.89
CA TRP A 11 4.62 -5.98 7.17
C TRP A 11 5.95 -5.22 7.17
N PHE A 12 6.27 -4.58 8.29
CA PHE A 12 7.44 -3.73 8.41
C PHE A 12 8.25 -4.10 9.64
N ARG A 13 9.57 -4.21 9.46
CA ARG A 13 10.52 -4.42 10.58
C ARG A 13 10.95 -3.10 11.23
N GLU A 14 10.93 -2.02 10.45
CA GLU A 14 11.22 -0.66 10.88
C GLU A 14 9.92 0.16 10.81
N ILE A 15 9.58 0.82 11.91
CA ILE A 15 8.30 1.54 12.05
C ILE A 15 8.44 2.93 11.43
N PRO A 16 7.71 3.24 10.34
CA PRO A 16 7.86 4.51 9.64
C PRO A 16 7.32 5.68 10.49
N GLY A 17 8.11 6.75 10.61
CA GLY A 17 7.67 8.00 11.24
C GLY A 17 7.30 7.90 12.73
N GLY A 18 7.71 6.82 13.42
CA GLY A 18 7.45 6.64 14.86
C GLY A 18 5.97 6.55 15.24
N ILE A 19 5.12 6.08 14.32
CA ILE A 19 3.69 5.89 14.58
C ILE A 19 3.43 4.89 15.72
N ASP A 20 2.32 5.04 16.44
CA ASP A 20 1.90 4.07 17.44
C ASP A 20 1.49 2.76 16.76
N VAL A 21 2.05 1.65 17.24
CA VAL A 21 1.82 0.30 16.73
C VAL A 21 1.44 -0.69 17.84
N SER A 22 1.09 -0.18 19.02
CA SER A 22 0.79 -0.99 20.19
C SER A 22 -0.40 -1.93 19.99
N GLY A 23 -1.36 -1.56 19.14
CA GLY A 23 -2.52 -2.39 18.75
C GLY A 23 -2.31 -3.23 17.48
N CYS A 24 -1.19 -3.06 16.77
CA CYS A 24 -0.94 -3.72 15.50
C CYS A 24 -0.56 -5.20 15.67
N GLU A 25 -0.91 -6.02 14.68
CA GLU A 25 -0.47 -7.41 14.61
C GLU A 25 1.05 -7.50 14.41
N GLN A 26 1.72 -8.30 15.25
CA GLN A 26 3.16 -8.50 15.23
C GLN A 26 3.53 -9.97 15.13
N ARG A 27 4.48 -10.31 14.25
CA ARG A 27 4.98 -11.68 14.05
C ARG A 27 6.46 -11.65 13.68
N ASP A 28 7.29 -12.40 14.42
CA ASP A 28 8.71 -12.59 14.12
C ASP A 28 9.49 -11.27 13.90
N GLY A 29 9.18 -10.22 14.67
CA GLY A 29 9.80 -8.90 14.54
C GLY A 29 9.25 -8.03 13.41
N TRP A 30 8.15 -8.45 12.77
CA TRP A 30 7.45 -7.70 11.74
C TRP A 30 6.10 -7.21 12.25
N THR A 31 5.71 -6.01 11.87
CA THR A 31 4.43 -5.39 12.24
C THR A 31 3.57 -5.18 11.01
N LEU A 32 2.33 -5.66 11.01
CA LEU A 32 1.36 -5.43 9.93
C LEU A 32 0.80 -4.02 10.05
N LEU A 33 1.08 -3.16 9.06
CA LEU A 33 0.66 -1.76 9.09
C LEU A 33 -0.34 -1.41 7.99
N TYR A 34 -0.42 -2.22 6.94
CA TYR A 34 -1.30 -1.96 5.81
C TYR A 34 -1.87 -3.24 5.20
N VAL A 35 -3.14 -3.22 4.85
CA VAL A 35 -3.79 -4.23 4.00
C VAL A 35 -4.40 -3.58 2.78
N GLY A 36 -4.54 -4.35 1.71
CA GLY A 36 -5.34 -3.95 0.57
C GLY A 36 -5.81 -5.15 -0.23
N ILE A 37 -6.67 -4.90 -1.20
CA ILE A 37 -7.27 -5.93 -2.03
C ILE A 37 -7.00 -5.69 -3.50
N SER A 38 -7.09 -6.77 -4.28
CA SER A 38 -7.04 -6.69 -5.73
C SER A 38 -7.79 -7.87 -6.33
N PRO A 39 -8.83 -7.66 -7.17
CA PRO A 39 -9.41 -6.37 -7.58
C PRO A 39 -10.29 -5.73 -6.48
N GLY A 40 -10.75 -4.50 -6.72
CA GLY A 40 -11.81 -3.88 -5.92
C GLY A 40 -13.21 -4.42 -6.27
N PRO A 41 -14.28 -3.91 -5.64
CA PRO A 41 -15.64 -4.36 -5.91
C PRO A 41 -16.05 -4.07 -7.37
N PRO A 42 -16.96 -4.88 -7.94
CA PRO A 42 -17.54 -4.61 -9.26
C PRO A 42 -18.11 -3.20 -9.35
N ARG A 43 -18.01 -2.59 -10.54
CA ARG A 43 -18.54 -1.24 -10.75
C ARG A 43 -20.07 -1.26 -10.67
N ALA A 44 -20.65 -0.26 -10.00
CA ALA A 44 -22.11 -0.10 -9.91
C ALA A 44 -22.78 0.12 -11.27
N ASP A 45 -22.05 0.62 -12.27
CA ASP A 45 -22.54 0.83 -13.64
C ASP A 45 -22.55 -0.44 -14.52
N GLY A 46 -22.23 -1.61 -13.94
CA GLY A 46 -22.23 -2.90 -14.61
C GLY A 46 -21.15 -3.07 -15.67
N LYS A 47 -20.29 -2.07 -15.88
CA LYS A 47 -19.22 -2.15 -16.88
C LYS A 47 -18.12 -3.10 -16.40
N PRO A 48 -17.56 -3.94 -17.29
CA PRO A 48 -16.46 -4.81 -16.94
C PRO A 48 -15.28 -3.99 -16.45
N GLN A 49 -14.80 -4.31 -15.25
CA GLN A 49 -13.54 -3.77 -14.74
C GLN A 49 -12.40 -4.63 -15.28
N ASN A 50 -11.31 -4.01 -15.71
CA ASN A 50 -10.08 -4.76 -15.97
C ASN A 50 -9.48 -5.14 -14.62
N PRO A 51 -9.60 -6.40 -14.15
CA PRO A 51 -9.23 -6.74 -12.79
C PRO A 51 -7.72 -6.58 -12.66
N GLN A 52 -7.25 -5.76 -11.71
CA GLN A 52 -5.86 -5.83 -11.32
C GLN A 52 -5.66 -7.10 -10.50
N GLU A 53 -4.68 -7.91 -10.90
CA GLU A 53 -4.24 -9.10 -10.17
C GLU A 53 -3.34 -8.70 -8.99
N LEU A 54 -3.34 -9.51 -7.92
CA LEU A 54 -2.43 -9.37 -6.79
C LEU A 54 -0.97 -9.12 -7.22
N ARG A 55 -0.44 -9.94 -8.14
CA ARG A 55 0.93 -9.79 -8.66
C ARG A 55 1.19 -8.39 -9.22
N LYS A 56 0.25 -7.83 -9.99
CA LYS A 56 0.42 -6.50 -10.60
C LYS A 56 0.35 -5.41 -9.54
N ARG A 57 -0.61 -5.51 -8.62
CA ARG A 57 -0.81 -4.52 -7.55
C ARG A 57 0.36 -4.46 -6.58
N ILE A 58 0.83 -5.61 -6.12
CA ILE A 58 1.95 -5.69 -5.17
C ILE A 58 3.25 -5.21 -5.81
N ARG A 59 3.53 -5.61 -7.06
CA ARG A 59 4.70 -5.09 -7.80
C ARG A 59 4.65 -3.58 -7.97
N TYR A 60 3.47 -3.01 -8.21
CA TYR A 60 3.30 -1.57 -8.30
C TYR A 60 3.62 -0.89 -6.97
N HIS A 61 3.09 -1.36 -5.85
CA HIS A 61 3.45 -0.82 -4.52
C HIS A 61 4.97 -0.86 -4.28
N PHE A 62 5.65 -1.93 -4.70
CA PHE A 62 7.12 -2.07 -4.66
C PHE A 62 7.92 -1.23 -5.68
N GLY A 63 7.31 -0.31 -6.44
CA GLY A 63 8.07 0.57 -7.33
C GLY A 63 7.98 0.24 -8.83
N ALA A 64 7.34 -0.86 -9.24
CA ALA A 64 7.28 -1.24 -10.65
C ALA A 64 6.41 -0.29 -11.50
N ARG A 65 6.70 -0.19 -12.81
CA ARG A 65 5.88 0.55 -13.80
C ARG A 65 5.62 2.01 -13.42
N ASN A 66 6.68 2.75 -13.07
CA ASN A 66 6.61 4.16 -12.66
C ASN A 66 5.65 4.35 -11.46
N ALA A 67 5.74 3.45 -10.49
CA ALA A 67 4.93 3.57 -9.29
C ALA A 67 5.19 4.89 -8.60
N SER A 68 4.11 5.50 -8.12
CA SER A 68 4.19 6.77 -7.42
C SER A 68 3.12 6.86 -6.34
N ALA A 69 3.26 7.85 -5.46
CA ALA A 69 2.26 8.17 -4.44
C ALA A 69 0.83 8.28 -5.02
N ASP A 70 0.69 8.82 -6.24
CA ASP A 70 -0.60 8.99 -6.94
C ASP A 70 -1.38 7.68 -7.12
N GLY A 71 -0.69 6.60 -7.45
CA GLY A 71 -1.31 5.31 -7.76
C GLY A 71 -1.31 4.32 -6.60
N SER A 72 -0.79 4.72 -5.44
CA SER A 72 -0.49 3.82 -4.34
C SER A 72 -0.63 4.54 -3.00
N THR A 73 -1.78 4.34 -2.36
CA THR A 73 -2.07 4.80 -1.00
C THR A 73 -0.97 4.38 -0.02
N LEU A 74 -0.49 3.14 -0.08
CA LEU A 74 0.65 2.69 0.73
C LEU A 74 1.90 3.56 0.54
N ARG A 75 2.25 3.88 -0.71
CA ARG A 75 3.45 4.69 -1.01
C ARG A 75 3.25 6.13 -0.52
N LYS A 76 2.03 6.66 -0.69
CA LYS A 76 1.66 7.97 -0.20
C LYS A 76 1.80 8.06 1.33
N SER A 77 1.20 7.11 2.07
CA SER A 77 1.32 7.04 3.53
C SER A 77 2.78 6.93 3.99
N LEU A 78 3.55 5.99 3.42
CA LEU A 78 4.95 5.80 3.80
C LEU A 78 5.80 7.04 3.50
N GLY A 79 5.65 7.64 2.31
CA GLY A 79 6.47 8.78 1.94
C GLY A 79 6.11 10.06 2.70
N VAL A 80 4.87 10.20 3.20
CA VAL A 80 4.53 11.29 4.12
C VAL A 80 5.20 11.09 5.49
N LEU A 81 5.23 9.86 6.01
CA LEU A 81 5.83 9.55 7.31
C LEU A 81 7.36 9.59 7.29
N LEU A 82 7.98 9.20 6.18
CA LEU A 82 9.43 9.06 6.04
C LEU A 82 10.09 10.25 5.33
N GLY A 83 9.31 11.20 4.82
CA GLY A 83 9.84 12.28 3.96
C GLY A 83 10.94 13.09 4.63
N ASP A 84 10.74 13.49 5.87
CA ASP A 84 11.72 14.27 6.64
C ASP A 84 13.00 13.46 6.93
N GLU A 85 12.86 12.17 7.25
CA GLU A 85 13.96 11.27 7.54
C GLU A 85 14.80 10.94 6.28
N LEU A 86 14.13 10.71 5.16
CA LEU A 86 14.73 10.28 3.90
C LEU A 86 15.05 11.45 2.95
N GLY A 87 14.76 12.69 3.35
CA GLY A 87 15.11 13.90 2.62
C GLY A 87 14.31 14.14 1.33
N PHE A 88 13.01 13.82 1.33
CA PHE A 88 12.11 14.11 0.21
C PHE A 88 10.73 14.57 0.68
N GLU A 89 9.93 15.14 -0.22
CA GLU A 89 8.61 15.69 0.11
C GLU A 89 7.58 15.36 -0.98
N LEU A 90 6.30 15.34 -0.60
CA LEU A 90 5.20 15.12 -1.55
C LEU A 90 5.01 16.37 -2.41
N ARG A 91 5.06 16.20 -3.74
CA ARG A 91 4.90 17.30 -4.70
C ARG A 91 3.73 17.07 -5.63
N ARG A 92 3.03 18.15 -5.97
CA ARG A 92 2.07 18.15 -7.07
C ARG A 92 2.82 18.38 -8.38
N VAL A 93 2.53 17.57 -9.40
CA VAL A 93 3.21 17.65 -10.71
C VAL A 93 2.23 17.84 -11.87
N GLY A 94 2.66 18.60 -12.87
CA GLY A 94 1.83 18.99 -14.02
C GLY A 94 0.70 19.96 -13.64
N SER A 95 -0.25 20.15 -14.56
CA SER A 95 -1.44 20.99 -14.31
C SER A 95 -2.55 20.25 -13.54
N GLY A 96 -2.50 18.92 -13.49
CA GLY A 96 -3.49 18.05 -12.84
C GLY A 96 -3.32 17.96 -11.32
N LYS A 97 -4.06 17.07 -10.66
CA LYS A 97 -3.98 16.80 -9.20
C LYS A 97 -2.92 15.76 -8.82
N ARG A 98 -2.08 15.35 -9.78
CA ARG A 98 -1.15 14.24 -9.60
C ARG A 98 -0.11 14.55 -8.53
N GLN A 99 0.06 13.64 -7.56
CA GLN A 99 1.02 13.78 -6.48
C GLN A 99 2.14 12.73 -6.56
N THR A 100 3.39 13.11 -6.33
CA THR A 100 4.53 12.19 -6.34
C THR A 100 5.67 12.74 -5.51
N PHE A 101 6.58 11.86 -5.06
CA PHE A 101 7.83 12.26 -4.41
C PHE A 101 8.96 12.58 -5.40
N ALA A 102 8.68 12.61 -6.71
CA ALA A 102 9.67 12.82 -7.77
C ALA A 102 10.87 11.85 -7.61
N GLY A 103 12.09 12.36 -7.41
CA GLY A 103 13.27 11.51 -7.15
C GLY A 103 13.14 10.65 -5.88
N GLY A 104 12.35 11.10 -4.89
CA GLY A 104 12.08 10.37 -3.66
C GLY A 104 11.33 9.06 -3.87
N GLU A 105 10.69 8.82 -5.02
CA GLU A 105 10.06 7.53 -5.30
C GLU A 105 11.10 6.39 -5.39
N ALA A 106 12.32 6.68 -5.86
CA ALA A 106 13.40 5.70 -5.90
C ALA A 106 13.93 5.42 -4.49
N VAL A 107 14.11 6.47 -3.68
CA VAL A 107 14.54 6.38 -2.28
C VAL A 107 13.54 5.55 -1.47
N LEU A 108 12.25 5.85 -1.60
CA LEU A 108 11.18 5.09 -0.94
C LEU A 108 11.16 3.62 -1.40
N THR A 109 11.43 3.35 -2.68
CA THR A 109 11.50 1.98 -3.19
C THR A 109 12.63 1.19 -2.55
N GLN A 110 13.81 1.81 -2.38
CA GLN A 110 14.92 1.19 -1.69
C GLN A 110 14.59 0.91 -0.22
N TRP A 111 14.05 1.90 0.50
CA TRP A 111 13.65 1.72 1.89
C TRP A 111 12.63 0.58 2.06
N MET A 112 11.62 0.50 1.17
CA MET A 112 10.65 -0.61 1.19
C MET A 112 11.30 -1.97 0.91
N ALA A 113 12.31 -2.04 0.03
CA ALA A 113 13.01 -3.29 -0.27
C ALA A 113 13.80 -3.82 0.93
N GLU A 114 14.29 -2.92 1.77
CA GLU A 114 15.03 -3.26 2.99
C GLU A 114 14.07 -3.58 4.15
N ASN A 115 12.97 -2.83 4.27
CA ASN A 115 12.16 -2.79 5.49
C ASN A 115 10.76 -3.41 5.39
N ALA A 116 10.30 -3.81 4.20
CA ALA A 116 8.95 -4.33 4.00
C ALA A 116 8.92 -5.76 3.45
N THR A 117 7.97 -6.55 3.94
CA THR A 117 7.58 -7.84 3.34
C THR A 117 6.07 -7.89 3.13
N VAL A 118 5.61 -8.81 2.29
CA VAL A 118 4.21 -8.92 1.89
C VAL A 118 3.69 -10.34 2.07
N SER A 119 2.55 -10.46 2.76
CA SER A 119 1.73 -11.67 2.77
C SER A 119 0.56 -11.50 1.83
N TRP A 120 -0.02 -12.60 1.36
CA TRP A 120 -1.21 -12.58 0.51
C TRP A 120 -2.11 -13.77 0.79
N VAL A 121 -3.40 -13.59 0.52
CA VAL A 121 -4.42 -14.64 0.56
C VAL A 121 -5.27 -14.53 -0.70
N LEU A 122 -5.53 -15.67 -1.34
CA LEU A 122 -6.39 -15.73 -2.52
C LEU A 122 -7.86 -15.67 -2.10
N HIS A 123 -8.64 -14.88 -2.81
CA HIS A 123 -10.08 -14.82 -2.62
C HIS A 123 -10.73 -14.33 -3.92
N PRO A 124 -11.75 -15.02 -4.46
CA PRO A 124 -12.37 -14.62 -5.73
C PRO A 124 -13.06 -13.26 -5.65
N GLU A 125 -13.56 -12.91 -4.47
CA GLU A 125 -14.28 -11.65 -4.21
C GLU A 125 -13.63 -10.88 -3.06
N PRO A 126 -12.40 -10.38 -3.23
CA PRO A 126 -11.60 -9.88 -2.11
C PRO A 126 -12.16 -8.59 -1.49
N TRP A 127 -13.07 -7.89 -2.18
CA TRP A 127 -13.80 -6.75 -1.62
C TRP A 127 -14.64 -7.09 -0.40
N PHE A 128 -15.03 -8.35 -0.19
CA PHE A 128 -15.65 -8.77 1.07
C PHE A 128 -14.66 -8.96 2.23
N LEU A 129 -13.35 -8.98 1.96
CA LEU A 129 -12.31 -9.10 2.98
C LEU A 129 -11.83 -7.75 3.49
N GLU A 130 -11.78 -6.72 2.65
CA GLU A 130 -11.19 -5.43 3.02
C GLU A 130 -11.83 -4.82 4.27
N THR A 131 -13.16 -4.66 4.27
CA THR A 131 -13.89 -4.14 5.44
C THR A 131 -13.70 -5.03 6.67
N LYS A 132 -13.64 -6.35 6.50
CA LYS A 132 -13.44 -7.27 7.63
C LYS A 132 -12.05 -7.11 8.24
N LEU A 133 -11.02 -6.98 7.40
CA LEU A 133 -9.64 -6.78 7.84
C LEU A 133 -9.48 -5.42 8.53
N ILE A 134 -10.00 -4.35 7.93
CA ILE A 134 -9.93 -3.00 8.50
C ILE A 134 -10.67 -2.91 9.85
N ASN A 135 -11.78 -3.62 10.02
CA ASN A 135 -12.52 -3.61 11.29
C ASN A 135 -11.90 -4.52 12.36
N ALA A 136 -11.11 -5.53 11.97
CA ALA A 136 -10.55 -6.51 12.89
C ALA A 136 -9.11 -6.20 13.31
N LEU A 137 -8.42 -5.33 12.59
CA LEU A 137 -6.99 -5.07 12.73
C LEU A 137 -6.74 -3.58 12.93
N ASP A 138 -5.76 -3.26 13.76
CA ASP A 138 -5.19 -1.91 13.80
C ASP A 138 -4.19 -1.75 12.65
N LEU A 139 -4.50 -0.85 11.72
CA LEU A 139 -3.80 -0.69 10.44
C LEU A 139 -3.51 0.79 10.18
N PRO A 140 -2.49 1.37 10.83
CA PRO A 140 -2.24 2.80 10.82
C PRO A 140 -1.78 3.35 9.46
N LEU A 141 -1.62 2.54 8.42
CA LEU A 141 -1.35 3.07 7.07
C LEU A 141 -2.58 2.99 6.13
N ASN A 142 -3.70 2.42 6.59
CA ASN A 142 -4.96 2.29 5.83
C ASN A 142 -5.87 3.53 5.90
N PHE A 143 -5.39 4.66 6.42
CA PHE A 143 -6.18 5.89 6.57
C PHE A 143 -6.95 6.25 5.29
N GLN A 144 -8.27 6.44 5.45
CA GLN A 144 -9.21 6.72 4.35
C GLN A 144 -9.15 8.17 3.84
N ASP A 145 -8.47 9.07 4.54
CA ASP A 145 -8.40 10.51 4.22
C ASP A 145 -7.14 10.92 3.43
N ASN A 146 -6.56 10.00 2.65
CA ASN A 146 -5.43 10.28 1.76
C ASN A 146 -5.85 10.69 0.35
#